data_AF-A0A954KYA6-F1
#
_entry.id   AF-A0A954KYA6-F1
#
_cell.length_a   1.000
_cell.length_b   1.000
_cell.length_c   1.000
_cell.angle_alpha   90.00
_cell.angle_beta   90.00
_cell.angle_gamma   90.00
#
_symmetry.space_group_name_H-M   'P 1'
#
loop_
_entity.id
_entity.type
_entity.pdbx_description
1 polymer ?
#
loop_
_entity_poly.entity_id
_entity_poly.type
_entity_poly.pdbx_seq_one_letter_code
_entity_poly.pdbx_strand_id
1 'polypeptide(L)'
;MRVLISGASGLVGTRIAELAGPDVEIVRLVRRPAGEGEVQWDPAAGTLDSQALDGIDAVIHLAGENIGEGRWTAAKKKRILDSRVNGTRLMADAIAKSDHKPALVSASAIGFYGDRGEEE
;
A
#
# COMPACT_ATOMS: atom_id res chain seq x y z
N MET A 1 10.06 16.28 3.11
CA MET A 1 8.76 15.58 3.13
C MET A 1 9.02 14.10 3.30
N ARG A 2 8.30 13.39 4.16
CA ARG A 2 8.45 11.94 4.38
C ARG A 2 7.24 11.20 3.83
N VAL A 3 7.49 10.26 2.92
CA VAL A 3 6.45 9.50 2.23
C VAL A 3 6.59 8.01 2.53
N LEU A 4 5.56 7.44 3.14
CA LEU A 4 5.48 6.01 3.42
C LEU A 4 4.90 5.27 2.20
N ILE A 5 5.60 4.27 1.68
CA ILE A 5 5.15 3.49 0.52
C ILE A 5 4.98 2.02 0.91
N SER A 6 3.75 1.52 0.81
CA SER A 6 3.49 0.06 0.83
C SER A 6 3.61 -0.50 -0.57
N GLY A 7 4.05 -1.76 -0.71
CA GLY A 7 4.33 -2.33 -2.04
C GLY A 7 5.54 -1.69 -2.73
N ALA A 8 6.44 -1.07 -1.95
CA ALA A 8 7.61 -0.34 -2.44
C ALA A 8 8.61 -1.20 -3.23
N SER A 9 8.59 -2.53 -3.08
CA SER A 9 9.41 -3.46 -3.86
C SER A 9 8.76 -3.93 -5.16
N GLY A 10 7.52 -3.50 -5.44
CA GLY A 10 6.79 -3.86 -6.65
C GLY A 10 7.14 -2.96 -7.83
N LEU A 11 6.67 -3.34 -9.02
CA LEU A 11 6.96 -2.65 -10.29
C LEU A 11 6.78 -1.12 -10.22
N VAL A 12 5.64 -0.66 -9.69
CA VAL A 12 5.32 0.77 -9.58
C VAL A 12 6.05 1.41 -8.39
N GLY A 13 6.07 0.73 -7.23
CA GLY A 13 6.66 1.25 -6.00
C GLY A 13 8.15 1.54 -6.12
N THR A 14 8.90 0.67 -6.79
CA THR A 14 10.34 0.86 -7.03
C THR A 14 10.59 2.12 -7.85
N ARG A 15 9.82 2.33 -8.94
CA ARG A 15 9.98 3.50 -9.81
C ARG A 15 9.59 4.80 -9.12
N ILE A 16 8.55 4.80 -8.29
CA ILE A 16 8.18 5.97 -7.49
C ILE A 16 9.32 6.33 -6.53
N ALA A 17 9.92 5.35 -5.86
CA ALA A 17 11.02 5.58 -4.94
C ALA A 17 12.29 6.11 -5.65
N GLU A 18 12.59 5.62 -6.86
CA GLU A 18 13.72 6.09 -7.68
C GLU A 18 13.53 7.52 -8.21
N LEU A 19 12.29 7.91 -8.50
CA LEU A 19 11.94 9.22 -9.04
C LEU A 19 11.65 10.26 -7.95
N ALA A 20 11.77 9.89 -6.69
CA ALA A 20 11.58 10.82 -5.57
C ALA A 20 12.58 11.99 -5.67
N GLY A 21 12.09 13.22 -5.49
CA GLY A 21 12.94 14.40 -5.48
C GLY A 21 13.90 14.42 -4.28
N PRO A 22 14.95 15.26 -4.32
CA PRO A 22 15.97 15.32 -3.27
C PRO A 22 15.41 15.69 -1.89
N ASP A 23 14.26 16.36 -1.82
CA ASP A 23 13.62 16.78 -0.57
C ASP A 23 12.56 15.77 -0.05
N VAL A 24 12.48 14.59 -0.68
CA VAL A 24 11.54 13.52 -0.35
C VAL A 24 12.28 12.32 0.24
N GLU A 25 12.02 12.04 1.51
CA GLU A 25 12.47 10.82 2.18
C GLU A 25 11.44 9.71 1.96
N ILE A 26 11.88 8.58 1.39
CA ILE A 26 11.04 7.40 1.18
C ILE A 26 11.19 6.43 2.34
N VAL A 27 10.09 6.18 3.04
CA VAL A 27 9.98 5.14 4.07
C VAL A 27 9.27 3.94 3.47
N ARG A 28 9.86 2.75 3.54
CA ARG A 28 9.28 1.53 2.93
C ARG A 28 8.48 0.75 3.96
N LEU A 29 7.22 0.47 3.64
CA LEU A 29 6.35 -0.38 4.46
C LEU A 29 6.42 -1.83 3.97
N VAL A 30 6.97 -2.72 4.80
CA VAL A 30 7.35 -4.09 4.43
C VAL A 30 6.68 -5.14 5.32
N ARG A 31 6.34 -6.31 4.75
CA ARG A 31 5.72 -7.43 5.49
C ARG A 31 6.73 -8.35 6.18
N ARG A 32 7.98 -8.28 5.76
CA ARG A 32 9.11 -9.00 6.37
C ARG A 32 9.65 -8.20 7.57
N PRO A 33 10.54 -8.76 8.40
CA PRO A 33 11.30 -7.97 9.36
C PRO A 33 11.89 -6.72 8.70
N ALA A 34 11.65 -5.56 9.31
CA ALA A 34 12.11 -4.28 8.80
C ALA A 34 13.63 -4.15 8.92
N GLY A 35 14.26 -3.62 7.87
CA GLY A 35 15.64 -3.14 7.91
C GLY A 35 15.71 -1.67 8.31
N GLU A 36 16.91 -1.10 8.19
CA GLU A 36 17.13 0.33 8.43
C GLU A 36 16.29 1.20 7.47
N GLY A 37 15.56 2.18 8.02
CA GLY A 37 14.69 3.07 7.25
C GLY A 37 13.39 2.43 6.73
N GLU A 38 13.05 1.23 7.20
CA GLU A 38 11.82 0.53 6.86
C GLU A 38 10.89 0.41 8.07
N VAL A 39 9.59 0.27 7.78
CA VAL A 39 8.56 0.03 8.78
C VAL A 39 7.92 -1.32 8.50
N GLN A 40 7.80 -2.15 9.53
CA GLN A 40 7.12 -3.44 9.40
C GLN A 40 5.62 -3.29 9.63
N TRP A 41 4.84 -4.08 8.90
CA TRP A 41 3.40 -4.27 9.16
C TRP A 41 2.94 -5.67 8.77
N ASP A 42 1.81 -6.10 9.34
CA ASP A 42 1.12 -7.32 8.95
C ASP A 42 -0.38 -7.06 8.76
N PRO A 43 -0.82 -6.85 7.50
CA PRO A 43 -2.23 -6.68 7.17
C PRO A 43 -3.12 -7.88 7.49
N ALA A 44 -2.55 -9.09 7.51
CA ALA A 44 -3.31 -10.31 7.80
C ALA A 44 -3.53 -10.45 9.31
N ALA A 45 -2.54 -10.08 10.13
CA ALA A 45 -2.67 -10.00 11.58
C ALA A 45 -3.31 -8.69 12.08
N GLY A 46 -3.48 -7.70 11.21
CA GLY A 46 -4.04 -6.39 11.57
C GLY A 46 -3.07 -5.53 12.39
N THR A 47 -1.75 -5.72 12.22
CA THR A 47 -0.74 -5.02 13.01
C THR A 47 0.04 -4.01 12.18
N LEU A 48 0.16 -2.81 12.72
CA LEU A 48 1.00 -1.72 12.26
C LEU A 48 1.49 -1.01 13.51
N ASP A 49 2.78 -0.70 13.57
CA ASP A 49 3.33 0.06 14.70
C ASP A 49 2.57 1.38 14.86
N SER A 50 2.15 1.71 16.08
CA SER A 50 1.49 2.98 16.38
C SER A 50 2.33 4.19 15.98
N GLN A 51 3.66 4.07 15.98
CA GLN A 51 4.58 5.15 15.61
C GLN A 51 4.95 5.12 14.12
N ALA A 52 4.40 4.18 13.33
CA ALA A 52 4.69 4.05 11.90
C ALA A 52 4.37 5.30 11.08
N LEU A 53 3.44 6.13 11.56
CA LEU A 53 2.95 7.32 10.89
C LEU A 53 3.55 8.62 11.47
N ASP A 54 4.42 8.51 12.47
CA ASP A 54 5.01 9.68 13.12
C ASP A 54 5.90 10.44 12.13
N GLY A 55 5.52 11.71 11.89
CA GLY A 55 6.19 12.58 10.93
C GLY A 55 6.09 12.11 9.48
N ILE A 56 5.11 11.27 9.12
CA ILE A 56 4.79 10.94 7.73
C ILE A 56 3.82 11.99 7.19
N ASP A 57 4.16 12.62 6.06
CA ASP A 57 3.33 13.64 5.41
C ASP A 57 2.32 13.01 4.43
N ALA A 58 2.69 11.89 3.80
CA ALA A 58 1.85 11.18 2.85
C ALA A 58 2.10 9.66 2.86
N VAL A 59 1.06 8.90 2.54
CA VAL A 59 1.10 7.44 2.35
C VAL A 59 0.69 7.11 0.92
N ILE A 60 1.54 6.34 0.23
CA ILE A 60 1.23 5.74 -1.07
C ILE A 60 0.98 4.23 -0.86
N HIS A 61 -0.29 3.83 -0.95
CA HIS A 61 -0.72 2.47 -0.67
C HIS A 61 -0.84 1.63 -1.96
N LEU A 62 0.23 0.91 -2.32
CA LEU A 62 0.30 0.03 -3.51
C LEU A 62 0.30 -1.46 -3.18
N ALA A 63 0.33 -1.82 -1.89
CA ALA A 63 0.39 -3.23 -1.50
C ALA A 63 -0.88 -3.99 -1.91
N GLY A 64 -0.69 -5.15 -2.53
CA GLY A 64 -1.76 -6.06 -2.90
C GLY A 64 -1.20 -7.36 -3.48
N GLU A 65 -2.00 -8.42 -3.46
CA GLU A 65 -1.69 -9.67 -4.13
C GLU A 65 -1.61 -9.43 -5.66
N ASN A 66 -0.60 -10.03 -6.31
CA ASN A 66 -0.44 -9.97 -7.76
C ASN A 66 -1.59 -10.70 -8.46
N ILE A 67 -2.32 -9.97 -9.32
CA ILE A 67 -3.48 -10.45 -10.05
C ILE A 67 -3.13 -11.24 -11.32
N GLY A 68 -1.96 -10.99 -11.92
CA GLY A 68 -1.48 -11.65 -13.13
C GLY A 68 -0.77 -12.97 -12.87
N GLU A 69 -0.56 -13.32 -11.59
CA GLU A 69 0.12 -14.54 -11.20
C GLU A 69 -0.87 -15.70 -11.00
N GLY A 70 -0.70 -16.74 -11.81
CA GLY A 70 -1.41 -18.01 -11.66
C GLY A 70 -2.90 -17.96 -12.01
N ARG A 71 -3.60 -19.07 -11.78
CA ARG A 71 -5.03 -19.21 -12.09
C ARG A 71 -5.90 -18.59 -10.99
N TRP A 72 -7.00 -17.95 -11.38
CA TRP A 72 -8.00 -17.37 -10.47
C TRP A 72 -8.94 -18.44 -9.87
N THR A 73 -8.39 -19.26 -8.97
CA THR A 73 -9.19 -20.14 -8.11
C THR A 73 -9.98 -19.31 -7.09
N ALA A 74 -11.00 -19.90 -6.47
CA ALA A 74 -11.74 -19.24 -5.39
C ALA A 74 -10.81 -18.74 -4.26
N ALA A 75 -9.79 -19.54 -3.91
CA ALA A 75 -8.79 -19.16 -2.93
C ALA A 75 -7.92 -17.98 -3.38
N LYS A 76 -7.49 -17.93 -4.65
CA LYS A 76 -6.72 -16.79 -5.19
C LYS A 76 -7.58 -15.52 -5.22
N LYS A 77 -8.83 -15.61 -5.67
CA LYS A 77 -9.78 -14.47 -5.65
C LYS A 77 -9.97 -13.92 -4.24
N LYS A 78 -10.12 -14.79 -3.24
CA LYS A 78 -10.20 -14.38 -1.83
C LYS A 78 -8.94 -13.63 -1.38
N ARG A 79 -7.74 -14.15 -1.66
CA ARG A 79 -6.48 -13.46 -1.32
C ARG A 79 -6.35 -12.11 -2.02
N ILE A 80 -6.74 -12.01 -3.29
CA ILE A 80 -6.74 -10.74 -4.04
C ILE A 80 -7.61 -9.70 -3.33
N LEU A 81 -8.81 -10.08 -2.92
CA LEU A 81 -9.74 -9.21 -2.19
C LEU A 81 -9.21 -8.84 -0.80
N ASP A 82 -8.87 -9.85 0.00
CA ASP A 82 -8.42 -9.66 1.38
C ASP A 82 -7.16 -8.78 1.45
N SER A 83 -6.21 -8.99 0.54
CA SER A 83 -4.95 -8.20 0.50
C SER A 83 -5.19 -6.71 0.27
N ARG A 84 -6.30 -6.33 -0.38
CA ARG A 84 -6.70 -4.94 -0.61
C ARG A 84 -7.53 -4.42 0.55
N VAL A 85 -8.60 -5.13 0.91
CA VAL A 85 -9.55 -4.68 1.93
C VAL A 85 -8.88 -4.57 3.30
N ASN A 86 -8.14 -5.61 3.73
CA ASN A 86 -7.54 -5.62 5.06
C ASN A 86 -6.38 -4.63 5.16
N GLY A 87 -5.53 -4.56 4.13
CA GLY A 87 -4.41 -3.61 4.07
C GLY A 87 -4.88 -2.16 4.08
N THR A 88 -5.88 -1.83 3.24
CA THR A 88 -6.42 -0.47 3.18
C THR A 88 -7.16 -0.11 4.47
N ARG A 89 -7.94 -1.03 5.06
CA ARG A 89 -8.61 -0.79 6.35
C ARG A 89 -7.61 -0.52 7.46
N LEU A 90 -6.59 -1.37 7.61
CA LEU A 90 -5.56 -1.19 8.63
C LEU A 90 -4.85 0.17 8.49
N MET A 91 -4.50 0.57 7.26
CA MET A 91 -3.87 1.85 7.00
C MET A 91 -4.81 3.02 7.33
N ALA A 92 -6.07 2.95 6.89
CA ALA A 92 -7.06 3.99 7.16
C ALA A 92 -7.33 4.14 8.67
N ASP A 93 -7.45 3.04 9.40
CA ASP A 93 -7.64 3.02 10.85
C ASP A 93 -6.44 3.63 11.59
N ALA A 94 -5.22 3.33 11.14
CA ALA A 94 -4.00 3.91 11.70
C ALA A 94 -3.93 5.43 11.46
N ILE A 95 -4.20 5.88 10.23
CA ILE A 95 -4.25 7.31 9.88
C ILE A 95 -5.33 8.03 10.70
N ALA A 96 -6.50 7.42 10.87
CA ALA A 96 -7.59 8.00 11.65
C ALA A 96 -7.22 8.21 13.13
N LYS A 97 -6.40 7.30 13.69
CA LYS A 97 -5.89 7.36 15.07
C LYS A 97 -4.66 8.24 15.24
N SER A 98 -3.99 8.61 14.15
CA SER A 98 -2.81 9.46 14.20
C SER A 98 -3.17 10.92 14.51
N ASP A 99 -2.34 11.56 15.33
CA ASP A 99 -2.44 13.00 15.63
C ASP A 99 -2.18 13.82 14.36
N HIS A 100 -1.14 13.44 13.60
CA HIS A 100 -0.86 14.00 12.29
C HIS A 100 -1.43 13.09 11.20
N LYS A 101 -2.38 13.60 10.41
CA LYS A 101 -3.09 12.81 9.39
C LYS A 101 -2.41 12.99 8.03
N PRO A 102 -1.58 12.03 7.56
CA PRO A 102 -1.00 12.10 6.24
C PRO A 102 -2.07 12.03 5.15
N ALA A 103 -1.77 12.60 3.98
CA ALA A 103 -2.56 12.34 2.79
C ALA A 103 -2.45 10.86 2.38
N LEU A 104 -3.56 10.21 2.05
CA LEU A 104 -3.57 8.82 1.58
C LEU A 104 -3.84 8.77 0.07
N VAL A 105 -2.87 8.27 -0.69
CA VAL A 105 -3.03 7.89 -2.09
C VAL A 105 -3.16 6.38 -2.17
N SER A 106 -4.38 5.89 -2.42
CA SER A 106 -4.68 4.46 -2.49
C SER A 106 -4.76 4.00 -3.95
N ALA A 107 -4.00 2.96 -4.30
CA ALA A 107 -4.04 2.39 -5.62
C ALA A 107 -5.38 1.68 -5.87
N SER A 108 -5.94 1.92 -7.05
CA SER A 108 -7.16 1.28 -7.53
C SER A 108 -6.95 0.77 -8.96
N ALA A 109 -8.01 0.32 -9.61
CA ALA A 109 -7.97 -0.12 -11.00
C ALA A 109 -9.25 0.27 -11.73
N ILE A 110 -9.12 0.49 -13.04
CA ILE A 110 -10.25 0.77 -13.94
C ILE A 110 -11.29 -0.36 -13.97
N GLY A 111 -10.91 -1.58 -13.54
CA GLY A 111 -11.81 -2.73 -13.45
C GLY A 111 -13.02 -2.49 -12.53
N PHE A 112 -13.01 -1.46 -11.68
CA PHE A 112 -14.21 -1.00 -10.96
C PHE A 112 -15.36 -0.64 -11.91
N TYR A 113 -15.04 -0.04 -13.06
CA TYR A 113 -16.02 0.36 -14.07
C TYR A 113 -16.48 -0.80 -14.96
N GLY A 114 -15.87 -1.98 -14.84
CA GLY A 114 -16.17 -3.14 -15.69
C GLY A 114 -15.57 -3.04 -17.09
N ASP A 115 -15.83 -4.07 -17.89
CA ASP A 115 -15.56 -4.06 -19.32
C ASP A 115 -16.65 -3.22 -20.01
N ARG A 116 -16.22 -2.14 -20.67
CA ARG A 116 -17.11 -1.19 -21.37
C ARG A 116 -17.19 -1.46 -22.88
N GLY A 117 -16.54 -2.52 -23.38
CA GLY A 117 -16.57 -2.86 -24.80
C GLY A 117 -16.08 -1.71 -25.69
N GLU A 118 -16.86 -1.39 -26.73
CA GLU A 118 -16.60 -0.30 -27.69
C GLU A 118 -17.39 0.99 -27.37
N GLU A 119 -17.78 1.21 -26.10
CA GLU A 119 -18.42 2.49 -25.74
C GLU A 119 -17.51 3.70 -26.04
N GLU A 120 -18.00 4.64 -26.85
CA GLU A 120 -17.41 5.98 -27.09
C GLU A 120 -17.76 6.97 -25.97
#